data_AF-A0A915CNV7-F1
#
_entry.id   AF-A0A915CNV7-F1
#
_cell.length_a   1.000
_cell.length_b   1.000
_cell.length_c   1.000
_cell.angle_alpha   90.00
_cell.angle_beta   90.00
_cell.angle_gamma   90.00
#
_symmetry.space_group_name_H-M   'P 1'
#
loop_
_entity.id
_entity.type
_entity.pdbx_description
1 polymer ?
#
loop_
_entity_poly.entity_id
_entity_poly.type
_entity_poly.pdbx_seq_one_letter_code
_entity_poly.pdbx_strand_id
1 'polypeptide(L)'
;MSIERSPVATLKATFTKMEAVDENENQLGAASSNVGEPEWVPQEYDKLVHQMRKAGLIQDNPIGRSKILKNSFKGEDFVQWIMQKRKLRRGEALSAGQKVVERYFSTDSINSNFSSDRYYQLPEEDQSLPLNASTHVSSKNSCRRPTSSSVSEFNATLCTIIQPIFDQILSENRRCIYYDLLEENQGFQEYLFFIRNAAYLDVERASSLEKLAWFVNLHNMMVLHIIYKYGLATNIWQRRKYQNSLYYQIGKYTYSLQSIFNGILRGNKKGMDMLWEPFGAEDPRKEFSIKDGEPLVHFAINNCAQSCPPLKAYSTEKVFNEMKDNARNCIQSEDFLQIDRKKKLIALARLFKWYAWDFGNSQEDIIQWICDLFPDKLECKKSLMDMFLDGQYSISYLSTNSETNLIHGRNNK
;
A
#
# COMPACT_ATOMS: atom_id res chain seq x y z
N MET A 1 -53.39 20.81 16.87
CA MET A 1 -53.41 21.37 15.51
C MET A 1 -52.07 22.05 15.26
N SER A 2 -51.64 22.04 14.00
CA SER A 2 -50.48 22.75 13.43
C SER A 2 -49.23 21.90 13.20
N ILE A 3 -49.01 21.72 11.89
CA ILE A 3 -47.91 21.14 11.14
C ILE A 3 -46.80 22.20 11.01
N GLU A 4 -45.52 21.81 11.01
CA GLU A 4 -44.42 22.44 10.25
C GLU A 4 -43.13 21.60 10.40
N ARG A 5 -42.68 20.90 9.36
CA ARG A 5 -41.82 21.28 8.21
C ARG A 5 -40.31 21.18 8.47
N SER A 6 -39.73 20.24 7.71
CA SER A 6 -38.34 19.97 7.28
C SER A 6 -37.32 21.12 7.29
N PRO A 7 -36.07 20.90 7.76
CA PRO A 7 -34.95 21.81 7.54
C PRO A 7 -34.18 21.46 6.25
N VAL A 8 -34.78 21.78 5.11
CA VAL A 8 -34.07 22.01 3.82
C VAL A 8 -34.29 23.48 3.48
N ALA A 9 -33.75 24.38 4.32
CA ALA A 9 -33.81 25.82 4.09
C ALA A 9 -32.94 26.59 5.10
N THR A 10 -31.63 26.30 5.20
CA THR A 10 -30.69 27.21 5.89
C THR A 10 -29.26 27.11 5.34
N LEU A 11 -29.12 27.18 4.00
CA LEU A 11 -27.82 27.24 3.31
C LEU A 11 -27.86 28.24 2.14
N LYS A 12 -28.26 29.49 2.42
CA LYS A 12 -28.12 30.64 1.52
C LYS A 12 -27.98 31.93 2.32
N ALA A 13 -26.89 32.09 3.08
CA ALA A 13 -26.45 33.39 3.63
C ALA A 13 -25.08 33.27 4.30
N THR A 14 -24.02 32.99 3.53
CA THR A 14 -22.62 33.26 3.95
C THR A 14 -21.68 33.13 2.75
N PHE A 15 -21.91 33.94 1.72
CA PHE A 15 -21.01 34.10 0.57
C PHE A 15 -21.08 35.54 0.07
N THR A 16 -20.59 36.49 0.88
CA THR A 16 -20.21 37.84 0.40
C THR A 16 -19.32 38.54 1.44
N LYS A 17 -18.00 38.42 1.27
CA LYS A 17 -16.96 39.43 1.60
C LYS A 17 -15.61 38.73 1.64
N MET A 18 -14.79 39.00 0.62
CA MET A 18 -13.36 39.33 0.72
C MET A 18 -12.77 39.30 -0.69
N GLU A 19 -12.96 40.39 -1.42
CA GLU A 19 -12.04 40.86 -2.45
C GLU A 19 -11.39 42.15 -1.94
N ALA A 20 -10.16 42.37 -2.39
CA ALA A 20 -9.25 43.52 -2.21
C ALA A 20 -8.10 43.26 -1.21
N VAL A 21 -6.91 43.00 -1.75
CA VAL A 21 -5.80 43.97 -1.83
C VAL A 21 -4.70 43.32 -2.69
N ASP A 22 -4.35 44.02 -3.76
CA ASP A 22 -3.21 43.74 -4.62
C ASP A 22 -2.13 44.83 -4.40
N GLU A 23 -0.92 44.54 -4.87
CA GLU A 23 0.25 45.41 -5.08
C GLU A 23 1.14 45.80 -3.88
N ASN A 24 2.34 45.20 -3.83
CA ASN A 24 3.56 45.99 -4.04
C ASN A 24 4.77 45.11 -4.42
N GLU A 25 5.41 45.49 -5.52
CA GLU A 25 6.60 44.90 -6.10
C GLU A 25 7.92 45.38 -5.45
N ASN A 26 8.94 44.53 -5.65
CA ASN A 26 10.36 44.83 -5.84
C ASN A 26 11.20 45.30 -4.64
N GLN A 27 12.16 44.44 -4.27
CA GLN A 27 13.58 44.80 -4.33
C GLN A 27 14.47 43.55 -4.46
N LEU A 28 15.19 43.46 -5.59
CA LEU A 28 16.33 42.56 -5.80
C LEU A 28 17.51 43.00 -4.93
N GLY A 29 18.19 42.03 -4.33
CA GLY A 29 19.52 42.18 -3.74
C GLY A 29 20.33 40.91 -3.95
N ALA A 30 21.27 40.96 -4.89
CA ALA A 30 22.21 39.89 -5.19
C ALA A 30 23.22 39.72 -4.06
N ALA A 31 23.41 38.48 -3.59
CA ALA A 31 24.59 38.09 -2.82
C ALA A 31 24.91 36.61 -3.10
N SER A 32 25.86 36.41 -4.01
CA SER A 32 26.59 35.16 -4.14
C SER A 32 27.34 34.87 -2.84
N SER A 33 27.09 33.71 -2.24
CA SER A 33 28.05 33.11 -1.32
C SER A 33 28.03 31.60 -1.51
N ASN A 34 29.23 31.08 -1.81
CA ASN A 34 29.53 29.67 -1.97
C ASN A 34 28.99 28.87 -0.78
N VAL A 35 27.91 28.14 -1.00
CA VAL A 35 27.51 27.03 -0.14
C VAL A 35 28.04 25.79 -0.83
N GLY A 36 29.08 25.18 -0.25
CA GLY A 36 29.56 23.88 -0.68
C GLY A 36 28.38 22.93 -0.80
N GLU A 37 28.27 22.28 -1.94
CA GLU A 37 27.25 21.26 -2.19
C GLU A 37 27.28 20.27 -1.02
N PRO A 38 26.14 20.05 -0.33
CA PRO A 38 26.08 18.94 0.60
C PRO A 38 26.23 17.68 -0.23
N GLU A 39 27.30 16.92 0.01
CA GLU A 39 27.53 15.59 -0.55
C GLU A 39 26.48 14.62 0.05
N TRP A 40 25.24 14.81 -0.39
CA TRP A 40 24.08 14.04 0.01
C TRP A 40 23.94 12.90 -0.99
N VAL A 41 24.73 11.84 -0.80
CA VAL A 41 24.49 10.55 -1.45
C VAL A 41 24.14 9.41 -0.46
N PRO A 42 23.17 9.58 0.48
CA PRO A 42 22.59 8.43 1.18
C PRO A 42 21.57 7.61 0.37
N GLN A 43 20.95 8.15 -0.69
CA GLN A 43 19.87 7.44 -1.41
C GLN A 43 20.33 6.61 -2.62
N GLU A 44 21.48 6.91 -3.23
CA GLU A 44 21.82 6.32 -4.54
C GLU A 44 22.16 4.82 -4.44
N TYR A 45 22.89 4.40 -3.40
CA TYR A 45 23.28 3.00 -3.22
C TYR A 45 22.15 2.13 -2.68
N ASP A 46 21.26 2.70 -1.86
CA ASP A 46 20.02 2.03 -1.46
C ASP A 46 19.12 1.80 -2.69
N LYS A 47 19.02 2.80 -3.58
CA LYS A 47 18.36 2.65 -4.89
C LYS A 47 19.07 1.60 -5.74
N LEU A 48 20.40 1.56 -5.78
CA LEU A 48 21.15 0.56 -6.54
C LEU A 48 20.88 -0.87 -6.05
N VAL A 49 20.92 -1.11 -4.74
CA VAL A 49 20.59 -2.42 -4.16
C VAL A 49 19.14 -2.78 -4.43
N HIS A 50 18.21 -1.83 -4.32
CA HIS A 50 16.82 -2.03 -4.69
C HIS A 50 16.67 -2.47 -6.16
N GLN A 51 17.33 -1.76 -7.08
CA GLN A 51 17.34 -2.10 -8.50
C GLN A 51 17.95 -3.48 -8.78
N MET A 52 18.98 -3.89 -8.04
CA MET A 52 19.57 -5.23 -8.13
C MET A 52 18.56 -6.31 -7.72
N ARG A 53 17.77 -6.09 -6.64
CA ARG A 53 16.69 -7.01 -6.24
C ARG A 53 15.64 -7.15 -7.33
N LYS A 54 15.19 -6.03 -7.90
CA LYS A 54 14.18 -6.01 -8.96
C LYS A 54 14.65 -6.72 -10.23
N ALA A 55 15.94 -6.65 -10.53
CA ALA A 55 16.56 -7.34 -11.66
C ALA A 55 16.85 -8.83 -11.39
N GLY A 56 16.52 -9.35 -10.19
CA GLY A 56 16.77 -10.75 -9.82
C GLY A 56 18.23 -11.07 -9.52
N LEU A 57 19.10 -10.06 -9.38
CA LEU A 57 20.52 -10.28 -9.06
C LEU A 57 20.73 -10.73 -7.62
N ILE A 58 19.87 -10.26 -6.70
CA ILE A 58 19.94 -10.62 -5.29
C ILE A 58 18.92 -11.70 -5.00
N GLN A 59 19.42 -12.89 -4.68
CA GLN A 59 18.62 -14.08 -4.42
C GLN A 59 19.33 -15.05 -3.47
N ASP A 60 18.67 -16.14 -3.14
CA ASP A 60 19.28 -17.22 -2.37
C ASP A 60 20.10 -18.10 -3.32
N ASN A 61 21.44 -17.97 -3.26
CA ASN A 61 22.34 -18.67 -4.17
C ASN A 61 22.89 -19.95 -3.52
N PRO A 62 22.69 -21.14 -4.11
CA PRO A 62 23.35 -22.36 -3.65
C PRO A 62 24.85 -22.27 -3.93
N ILE A 63 25.67 -22.51 -2.91
CA ILE A 63 27.13 -22.56 -3.00
C ILE A 63 27.58 -23.97 -2.62
N GLY A 64 28.06 -24.72 -3.62
CA GLY A 64 28.42 -26.12 -3.45
C GLY A 64 27.21 -27.04 -3.31
N ARG A 65 27.38 -28.21 -2.68
CA ARG A 65 26.33 -29.25 -2.61
C ARG A 65 25.29 -29.07 -1.50
N SER A 66 25.55 -28.23 -0.49
CA SER A 66 24.70 -28.21 0.72
C SER A 66 24.55 -26.84 1.40
N LYS A 67 25.21 -25.78 0.92
CA LYS A 67 25.12 -24.44 1.53
C LYS A 67 24.31 -23.52 0.63
N ILE A 68 23.39 -22.76 1.21
CA ILE A 68 22.65 -21.68 0.52
C ILE A 68 23.08 -20.37 1.14
N LEU A 69 23.62 -19.47 0.31
CA LEU A 69 23.94 -18.11 0.69
C LEU A 69 22.71 -17.25 0.42
N LYS A 70 21.95 -16.98 1.48
CA LYS A 70 20.73 -16.18 1.38
C LYS A 70 21.03 -14.73 1.04
N ASN A 71 20.09 -14.05 0.39
CA ASN A 71 20.17 -12.60 0.15
C ASN A 71 21.52 -12.15 -0.46
N SER A 72 21.99 -12.88 -1.46
CA SER A 72 23.33 -12.70 -2.02
C SER A 72 23.31 -12.44 -3.52
N PHE A 73 24.40 -11.91 -4.05
CA PHE A 73 24.62 -11.71 -5.48
C PHE A 73 26.05 -12.10 -5.87
N LYS A 74 26.26 -12.53 -7.10
CA LYS A 74 27.61 -12.78 -7.65
C LYS A 74 28.19 -11.49 -8.21
N GLY A 75 29.46 -11.21 -7.93
CA GLY A 75 30.13 -10.00 -8.38
C GLY A 75 30.10 -9.81 -9.89
N GLU A 76 30.32 -10.88 -10.66
CA GLU A 76 30.29 -10.83 -12.13
C GLU A 76 28.90 -10.49 -12.66
N ASP A 77 27.84 -11.07 -12.07
CA ASP A 77 26.46 -10.80 -12.49
C ASP A 77 26.11 -9.32 -12.23
N PHE A 78 26.56 -8.77 -11.08
CA PHE A 78 26.45 -7.34 -10.79
C PHE A 78 27.21 -6.48 -11.80
N VAL A 79 28.47 -6.83 -12.11
CA VAL A 79 29.29 -6.07 -13.07
C VAL A 79 28.63 -6.04 -14.44
N GLN A 80 28.21 -7.19 -14.95
CA GLN A 80 27.54 -7.28 -16.25
C GLN A 80 26.25 -6.46 -16.27
N TRP A 81 25.43 -6.60 -15.23
CA TRP A 81 24.18 -5.88 -15.11
C TRP A 81 24.37 -4.36 -15.05
N ILE A 82 25.27 -3.85 -14.19
CA ILE A 82 25.45 -2.41 -14.04
C ILE A 82 26.14 -1.77 -15.26
N MET A 83 27.03 -2.51 -15.94
CA MET A 83 27.60 -2.10 -17.22
C MET A 83 26.51 -1.89 -18.26
N GLN A 84 25.58 -2.84 -18.39
CA GLN A 84 24.46 -2.72 -19.33
C GLN A 84 23.48 -1.62 -18.91
N LYS A 85 23.11 -1.57 -17.63
CA LYS A 85 22.08 -0.66 -17.12
C LYS A 85 22.51 0.80 -17.17
N ARG A 86 23.77 1.10 -16.81
CA ARG A 86 24.30 2.47 -16.74
C ARG A 86 25.29 2.80 -17.86
N LYS A 87 25.47 1.91 -18.85
CA LYS A 87 26.44 2.04 -19.96
C LYS A 87 27.88 2.31 -19.46
N LEU A 88 28.24 1.69 -18.35
CA LEU A 88 29.55 1.85 -17.70
C LEU A 88 30.60 0.93 -18.33
N ARG A 89 31.87 1.35 -18.28
CA ARG A 89 33.01 0.48 -18.57
C ARG A 89 33.25 -0.47 -17.39
N ARG A 90 33.90 -1.60 -17.64
CA ARG A 90 34.15 -2.63 -16.60
C ARG A 90 34.87 -2.08 -15.36
N GLY A 91 35.84 -1.17 -15.53
CA GLY A 91 36.54 -0.54 -14.40
C GLY A 91 35.62 0.31 -13.51
N GLU A 92 34.68 1.04 -14.11
CA GLU A 92 33.69 1.86 -13.40
C GLU A 92 32.67 0.96 -12.67
N ALA A 93 32.27 -0.15 -13.29
CA ALA A 93 31.38 -1.15 -12.68
C ALA A 93 32.03 -1.82 -11.46
N LEU A 94 33.33 -2.15 -11.54
CA LEU A 94 34.09 -2.67 -10.39
C LEU A 94 34.18 -1.63 -9.26
N SER A 95 34.38 -0.36 -9.59
CA SER A 95 34.38 0.73 -8.61
C SER A 95 33.01 0.92 -7.95
N ALA A 96 31.92 0.81 -8.71
CA ALA A 96 30.57 0.82 -8.14
C ALA A 96 30.33 -0.37 -7.19
N GLY A 97 30.83 -1.55 -7.55
CA GLY A 97 30.78 -2.74 -6.69
C GLY A 97 31.56 -2.57 -5.39
N GLN A 98 32.73 -1.93 -5.46
CA GLN A 98 33.53 -1.58 -4.29
C GLN A 98 32.74 -0.68 -3.32
N LYS A 99 32.05 0.34 -3.82
CA LYS A 99 31.24 1.24 -2.98
C LYS A 99 30.03 0.52 -2.34
N VAL A 100 29.44 -0.46 -3.02
CA VAL A 100 28.41 -1.34 -2.43
C VAL A 100 29.00 -2.15 -1.29
N VAL A 101 30.20 -2.71 -1.46
CA VAL A 101 30.88 -3.47 -0.40
C VAL A 101 31.20 -2.60 0.81
N GLU A 102 31.80 -1.44 0.60
CA GLU A 102 32.16 -0.49 1.67
C GLU A 102 30.93 -0.02 2.46
N ARG A 103 29.76 0.04 1.81
CA ARG A 103 28.53 0.53 2.44
C ARG A 103 27.81 -0.53 3.27
N TYR A 104 27.69 -1.75 2.74
CA TYR A 104 26.84 -2.78 3.35
C TYR A 104 27.62 -3.85 4.09
N PHE A 105 28.95 -3.87 4.04
CA PHE A 105 29.74 -4.94 4.65
C PHE A 105 30.72 -4.32 5.65
N SER A 106 30.66 -4.78 6.91
CA SER A 106 31.55 -4.28 7.95
C SER A 106 33.02 -4.52 7.59
N THR A 107 33.83 -3.46 7.71
CA THR A 107 35.28 -3.42 7.44
C THR A 107 36.06 -4.55 8.13
N ASP A 108 35.57 -5.08 9.24
CA ASP A 108 36.24 -6.14 10.01
C ASP A 108 36.10 -7.54 9.39
N SER A 109 35.20 -7.75 8.42
CA SER A 109 34.93 -9.07 7.83
C SER A 109 35.40 -9.24 6.38
N ILE A 110 35.64 -8.14 5.65
CA ILE A 110 36.06 -8.16 4.25
C ILE A 110 37.16 -7.11 4.06
N ASN A 111 38.40 -7.47 4.39
CA ASN A 111 39.58 -6.66 4.08
C ASN A 111 40.02 -6.84 2.61
N SER A 112 39.05 -6.98 1.68
CA SER A 112 39.33 -7.32 0.29
C SER A 112 38.50 -6.50 -0.67
N ASN A 113 39.17 -5.95 -1.69
CA ASN A 113 38.56 -5.31 -2.83
C ASN A 113 37.42 -6.15 -3.43
N PHE A 114 36.40 -5.48 -3.94
CA PHE A 114 35.35 -6.08 -4.74
C PHE A 114 35.96 -6.90 -5.89
N SER A 115 35.43 -8.10 -6.08
CA SER A 115 35.91 -9.11 -7.02
C SER A 115 34.70 -9.72 -7.72
N SER A 116 34.77 -9.77 -9.04
CA SER A 116 33.72 -10.39 -9.87
C SER A 116 33.51 -11.88 -9.55
N ASP A 117 34.52 -12.56 -9.05
CA ASP A 117 34.50 -14.02 -8.91
C ASP A 117 33.90 -14.49 -7.58
N ARG A 118 33.43 -13.55 -6.75
CA ARG A 118 32.92 -13.82 -5.40
C ARG A 118 31.41 -13.60 -5.30
N TYR A 119 30.82 -14.27 -4.32
CA TYR A 119 29.47 -13.96 -3.87
C TYR A 119 29.53 -13.00 -2.68
N TYR A 120 28.59 -12.06 -2.69
CA TYR A 120 28.43 -11.05 -1.66
C TYR A 120 27.08 -11.27 -0.99
N GLN A 121 27.09 -11.64 0.28
CA GLN A 121 25.87 -11.76 1.09
C GLN A 121 25.57 -10.41 1.74
N LEU A 122 24.58 -9.70 1.24
CA LEU A 122 24.14 -8.47 1.89
C LEU A 122 23.68 -8.82 3.31
N PRO A 123 23.96 -7.96 4.32
CA PRO A 123 23.38 -8.14 5.64
C PRO A 123 21.90 -8.40 5.47
N GLU A 124 21.39 -9.43 6.14
CA GLU A 124 19.95 -9.49 6.33
C GLU A 124 19.59 -8.19 7.04
N GLU A 125 18.82 -7.32 6.37
CA GLU A 125 18.17 -6.23 7.06
C GLU A 125 17.48 -6.87 8.25
N ASP A 126 17.68 -6.31 9.44
CA ASP A 126 17.03 -6.81 10.63
C ASP A 126 15.53 -6.68 10.40
N GLN A 127 14.90 -7.79 10.00
CA GLN A 127 13.47 -7.87 9.74
C GLN A 127 12.68 -7.72 11.04
N SER A 128 13.37 -7.66 12.19
CA SER A 128 12.78 -7.21 13.45
C SER A 128 12.56 -5.69 13.51
N LEU A 129 13.13 -4.92 12.60
CA LEU A 129 12.90 -3.48 12.52
C LEU A 129 11.64 -3.16 11.70
N PRO A 130 10.79 -2.24 12.17
CA PRO A 130 9.66 -1.74 11.40
C PRO A 130 10.10 -1.13 10.06
N LEU A 131 9.30 -1.30 9.01
CA LEU A 131 9.55 -0.73 7.67
C LEU A 131 9.66 0.80 7.68
N ASN A 132 9.00 1.47 8.63
CA ASN A 132 9.05 2.91 8.83
C ASN A 132 10.07 3.35 9.90
N ALA A 133 10.93 2.44 10.38
CA ALA A 133 12.06 2.80 11.24
C ALA A 133 13.20 3.41 10.39
N SER A 134 13.92 4.38 10.96
CA SER A 134 15.13 4.90 10.33
C SER A 134 16.24 3.86 10.40
N THR A 135 16.74 3.40 9.25
CA THR A 135 17.90 2.50 9.17
C THR A 135 19.22 3.20 9.48
N HIS A 136 19.22 4.53 9.65
CA HIS A 136 20.40 5.30 10.00
C HIS A 136 20.27 5.97 11.37
N VAL A 137 20.83 5.31 12.38
CA VAL A 137 21.27 5.91 13.64
C VAL A 137 22.54 6.71 13.37
N SER A 138 22.47 7.76 12.54
CA SER A 138 23.58 8.68 12.27
C SER A 138 23.07 9.97 11.66
N SER A 139 22.18 10.66 12.37
CA SER A 139 22.15 12.10 12.27
C SER A 139 21.77 12.66 13.62
N LYS A 140 22.70 13.44 14.19
CA LYS A 140 22.46 14.32 15.33
C LYS A 140 21.50 15.48 14.98
N ASN A 141 20.76 15.40 13.88
CA ASN A 141 19.57 16.22 13.67
C ASN A 141 18.42 15.54 14.40
N SER A 142 18.11 16.06 15.58
CA SER A 142 16.91 15.71 16.30
C SER A 142 15.71 15.80 15.35
N CYS A 143 15.07 14.66 15.05
CA CYS A 143 13.67 14.71 14.69
C CYS A 143 12.99 15.38 15.89
N ARG A 144 12.70 16.69 15.77
CA ARG A 144 11.79 17.36 16.69
C ARG A 144 10.57 16.45 16.77
N ARG A 145 10.18 16.04 17.99
CA ARG A 145 8.91 15.34 18.18
C ARG A 145 7.86 16.16 17.42
N PRO A 146 7.17 15.58 16.43
CA PRO A 146 6.08 16.28 15.78
C PRO A 146 5.14 16.80 16.86
N THR A 147 4.62 18.01 16.67
CA THR A 147 3.47 18.49 17.45
C THR A 147 2.39 17.41 17.43
N SER A 148 1.70 17.19 18.55
CA SER A 148 0.65 16.16 18.68
C SER A 148 -0.44 16.35 17.63
N SER A 149 -0.33 15.70 16.48
CA SER A 149 -1.35 15.70 15.43
C SER A 149 -2.40 14.64 15.74
N SER A 150 -3.67 15.00 15.57
CA SER A 150 -4.77 14.03 15.59
C SER A 150 -4.66 13.02 14.45
N VAL A 151 -5.33 11.86 14.56
CA VAL A 151 -5.38 10.87 13.47
C VAL A 151 -6.01 11.46 12.21
N SER A 152 -7.04 12.31 12.35
CA SER A 152 -7.64 12.97 11.19
C SER A 152 -6.66 13.92 10.47
N GLU A 153 -5.94 14.79 11.17
CA GLU A 153 -4.95 15.69 10.55
C GLU A 153 -3.79 14.93 9.91
N PHE A 154 -3.34 13.86 10.58
CA PHE A 154 -2.30 12.99 10.06
C PHE A 154 -2.77 12.29 8.78
N ASN A 155 -4.00 11.78 8.75
CA ASN A 155 -4.59 11.16 7.57
C ASN A 155 -4.84 12.18 6.44
N ALA A 156 -5.27 13.40 6.75
CA ALA A 156 -5.42 14.47 5.76
C ALA A 156 -4.09 14.79 5.06
N THR A 157 -3.01 14.89 5.85
CA THR A 157 -1.64 15.04 5.31
C THR A 157 -1.22 13.83 4.47
N LEU A 158 -1.54 12.61 4.92
CA LEU A 158 -1.29 11.42 4.12
C LEU A 158 -2.02 11.48 2.78
N CYS A 159 -3.30 11.87 2.77
CA CYS A 159 -4.10 11.99 1.56
C CYS A 159 -3.48 12.97 0.54
N THR A 160 -2.96 14.13 0.99
CA THR A 160 -2.30 15.09 0.10
C THR A 160 -1.01 14.54 -0.50
N ILE A 161 -0.29 13.70 0.23
CA ILE A 161 0.93 13.04 -0.25
C ILE A 161 0.61 11.92 -1.24
N ILE A 162 -0.38 11.07 -0.95
CA ILE A 162 -0.63 9.84 -1.72
C ILE A 162 -1.44 10.08 -3.00
N GLN A 163 -2.26 11.13 -3.06
CA GLN A 163 -3.10 11.39 -4.23
C GLN A 163 -2.26 11.61 -5.51
N PRO A 164 -1.22 12.48 -5.53
CA PRO A 164 -0.33 12.64 -6.68
C PRO A 164 0.47 11.37 -7.01
N ILE A 165 0.79 10.53 -6.02
CA ILE A 165 1.44 9.24 -6.24
C ILE A 165 0.52 8.36 -7.08
N PHE A 166 -0.73 8.20 -6.66
CA PHE A 166 -1.72 7.40 -7.36
C PHE A 166 -1.98 7.91 -8.78
N ASP A 167 -2.05 9.22 -8.98
CA ASP A 167 -2.26 9.80 -10.30
C ASP A 167 -1.10 9.49 -11.28
N GLN A 168 0.11 9.24 -10.76
CA GLN A 168 1.29 8.90 -11.57
C GLN A 168 1.48 7.40 -11.78
N ILE A 169 1.18 6.57 -10.77
CA ILE A 169 1.48 5.12 -10.83
C ILE A 169 0.33 4.28 -11.36
N LEU A 170 -0.88 4.83 -11.46
CA LEU A 170 -2.05 4.09 -11.92
C LEU A 170 -2.25 4.24 -13.43
N SER A 171 -2.78 3.20 -14.08
CA SER A 171 -3.33 3.31 -15.43
C SER A 171 -4.51 4.27 -15.48
N GLU A 172 -4.88 4.74 -16.68
CA GLU A 172 -6.02 5.66 -16.88
C GLU A 172 -7.33 5.09 -16.31
N ASN A 173 -7.56 3.78 -16.47
CA ASN A 173 -8.71 3.08 -15.89
C ASN A 173 -8.56 2.74 -14.39
N ARG A 174 -7.42 3.09 -13.78
CA ARG A 174 -7.02 2.84 -12.38
C ARG A 174 -7.05 1.37 -11.95
N ARG A 175 -7.01 0.43 -12.90
CA ARG A 175 -7.02 -1.01 -12.64
C ARG A 175 -5.61 -1.63 -12.57
N CYS A 176 -4.61 -0.97 -13.14
CA CYS A 176 -3.23 -1.43 -13.15
C CYS A 176 -2.32 -0.47 -12.36
N ILE A 177 -1.29 -1.00 -11.73
CA ILE A 177 -0.27 -0.24 -10.99
C ILE A 177 1.09 -0.45 -11.69
N TYR A 178 1.73 0.64 -12.09
CA TYR A 178 3.08 0.68 -12.64
C TYR A 178 4.10 0.85 -11.50
N TYR A 179 4.46 -0.26 -10.85
CA TYR A 179 5.37 -0.24 -9.69
C TYR A 179 6.77 0.30 -10.00
N ASP A 180 7.18 0.27 -11.26
CA ASP A 180 8.44 0.84 -11.72
C ASP A 180 8.51 2.36 -11.59
N LEU A 181 7.36 3.04 -11.63
CA LEU A 181 7.30 4.49 -11.46
C LEU A 181 7.54 4.96 -10.02
N LEU A 182 7.45 4.06 -9.03
CA LEU A 182 7.68 4.40 -7.61
C LEU A 182 9.12 4.88 -7.33
N GLU A 183 10.09 4.43 -8.13
CA GLU A 183 11.51 4.75 -7.92
C GLU A 183 11.84 6.22 -8.22
N GLU A 184 11.19 6.78 -9.23
CA GLU A 184 11.38 8.16 -9.67
C GLU A 184 10.30 9.10 -9.09
N ASN A 185 9.31 8.55 -8.38
CA ASN A 185 8.20 9.32 -7.82
C ASN A 185 8.63 10.09 -6.56
N GLN A 186 8.71 11.42 -6.68
CA GLN A 186 9.07 12.31 -5.56
C GLN A 186 8.07 12.23 -4.40
N GLY A 187 6.78 12.15 -4.68
CA GLY A 187 5.73 12.00 -3.65
C GLY A 187 5.89 10.69 -2.86
N PHE A 188 6.37 9.63 -3.50
CA PHE A 188 6.65 8.37 -2.81
C PHE A 188 7.85 8.50 -1.87
N GLN A 189 8.90 9.25 -2.24
CA GLN A 189 10.00 9.55 -1.33
C GLN A 189 9.55 10.41 -0.14
N GLU A 190 8.65 11.36 -0.37
CA GLU A 190 8.00 12.16 0.69
C GLU A 190 7.18 11.26 1.63
N TYR A 191 6.39 10.34 1.08
CA TYR A 191 5.66 9.34 1.86
C TYR A 191 6.59 8.52 2.78
N LEU A 192 7.73 8.03 2.25
CA LEU A 192 8.70 7.25 3.04
C LEU A 192 9.32 8.05 4.19
N PHE A 193 9.44 9.36 4.06
CA PHE A 193 9.86 10.24 5.14
C PHE A 193 8.71 10.49 6.13
N PHE A 194 7.52 10.83 5.62
CA PHE A 194 6.34 11.14 6.40
C PHE A 194 5.93 9.98 7.32
N ILE A 195 5.92 8.74 6.79
CA ILE A 195 5.43 7.56 7.51
C ILE A 195 6.26 7.19 8.76
N ARG A 196 7.50 7.71 8.86
CA ARG A 196 8.34 7.57 10.06
C ARG A 196 7.68 8.23 11.28
N ASN A 197 6.95 9.32 11.06
CA ASN A 197 6.28 10.06 12.12
C ASN A 197 5.08 9.31 12.70
N ALA A 198 4.57 8.26 12.03
CA ALA A 198 3.48 7.45 12.55
C ALA A 198 3.85 6.70 13.85
N ALA A 199 5.15 6.52 14.13
CA ALA A 199 5.62 5.99 15.41
C ALA A 199 5.26 6.89 16.61
N TYR A 200 4.91 8.15 16.38
CA TYR A 200 4.46 9.10 17.40
C TYR A 200 2.95 9.37 17.37
N LEU A 201 2.20 8.73 16.46
CA LEU A 201 0.77 8.91 16.33
C LEU A 201 0.02 8.14 17.42
N ASP A 202 -0.85 8.84 18.16
CA ASP A 202 -1.76 8.23 19.12
C ASP A 202 -3.08 7.85 18.43
N VAL A 203 -3.34 6.55 18.33
CA VAL A 203 -4.57 5.99 17.73
C VAL A 203 -5.62 5.60 18.78
N GLU A 204 -5.30 5.66 20.08
CA GLU A 204 -6.19 5.19 21.14
C GLU A 204 -7.48 6.02 21.18
N ARG A 205 -7.35 7.33 21.01
CA ARG A 205 -8.46 8.30 21.08
C ARG A 205 -9.18 8.53 19.74
N ALA A 206 -8.75 7.87 18.67
CA ALA A 206 -9.35 8.05 17.36
C ALA A 206 -10.74 7.41 17.28
N SER A 207 -11.66 8.13 16.64
CA SER A 207 -12.98 7.65 16.27
C SER A 207 -12.89 6.48 15.27
N SER A 208 -13.99 5.74 15.12
CA SER A 208 -14.05 4.63 14.15
C SER A 208 -13.81 5.10 12.72
N LEU A 209 -14.26 6.31 12.35
CA LEU A 209 -14.04 6.88 11.01
C LEU A 209 -12.58 7.23 10.77
N GLU A 210 -11.92 7.85 11.74
CA GLU A 210 -10.49 8.15 11.68
C GLU A 210 -9.66 6.87 11.55
N LYS A 211 -9.95 5.86 12.38
CA LYS A 211 -9.28 4.56 12.31
C LYS A 211 -9.49 3.90 10.94
N LEU A 212 -10.72 3.89 10.45
CA LEU A 212 -11.08 3.29 9.16
C LEU A 212 -10.31 3.94 8.00
N ALA A 213 -10.36 5.27 7.88
CA ALA A 213 -9.67 6.01 6.83
C ALA A 213 -8.14 5.83 6.91
N TRP A 214 -7.60 6.01 8.12
CA TRP A 214 -6.17 5.87 8.39
C TRP A 214 -5.65 4.49 8.03
N PHE A 215 -6.26 3.43 8.56
CA PHE A 215 -5.74 2.07 8.39
C PHE A 215 -5.94 1.53 6.97
N VAL A 216 -6.96 1.97 6.23
CA VAL A 216 -7.10 1.65 4.80
C VAL A 216 -5.98 2.29 3.98
N ASN A 217 -5.75 3.60 4.16
CA ASN A 217 -4.66 4.30 3.47
C ASN A 217 -3.28 3.72 3.86
N LEU A 218 -3.07 3.46 5.15
CA LEU A 218 -1.85 2.88 5.68
C LEU A 218 -1.58 1.50 5.07
N HIS A 219 -2.58 0.63 5.00
CA HIS A 219 -2.44 -0.69 4.39
C HIS A 219 -2.03 -0.58 2.93
N ASN A 220 -2.76 0.21 2.13
CA ASN A 220 -2.51 0.37 0.71
C ASN A 220 -1.09 0.89 0.43
N MET A 221 -0.64 1.88 1.20
CA MET A 221 0.71 2.41 1.04
C MET A 221 1.79 1.47 1.58
N MET A 222 1.51 0.69 2.63
CA MET A 222 2.42 -0.33 3.14
C MET A 222 2.65 -1.43 2.09
N VAL A 223 1.62 -1.81 1.34
CA VAL A 223 1.76 -2.75 0.22
C VAL A 223 2.70 -2.18 -0.86
N LEU A 224 2.52 -0.92 -1.24
CA LEU A 224 3.42 -0.25 -2.19
C LEU A 224 4.85 -0.16 -1.66
N HIS A 225 5.05 0.14 -0.37
CA HIS A 225 6.38 0.15 0.25
C HIS A 225 7.03 -1.24 0.25
N ILE A 226 6.28 -2.30 0.57
CA ILE A 226 6.80 -3.66 0.51
C ILE A 226 7.22 -4.03 -0.91
N ILE A 227 6.43 -3.70 -1.93
CA ILE A 227 6.77 -4.00 -3.32
C ILE A 227 7.93 -3.12 -3.80
N TYR A 228 7.94 -1.85 -3.43
CA TYR A 228 9.06 -0.96 -3.64
C TYR A 228 10.32 -1.46 -2.95
N LYS A 229 10.26 -2.18 -1.83
CA LYS A 229 11.48 -2.64 -1.15
C LYS A 229 11.95 -4.00 -1.65
N TYR A 230 11.03 -4.93 -1.80
CA TYR A 230 11.32 -6.36 -2.00
C TYR A 230 10.84 -6.91 -3.34
N GLY A 231 10.17 -6.10 -4.17
CA GLY A 231 9.55 -6.53 -5.42
C GLY A 231 8.27 -7.33 -5.21
N LEU A 232 7.64 -7.72 -6.34
CA LEU A 232 6.45 -8.57 -6.32
C LEU A 232 6.77 -9.95 -5.74
N ALA A 233 5.81 -10.50 -5.01
CA ALA A 233 5.96 -11.84 -4.46
C ALA A 233 5.90 -12.88 -5.58
N THR A 234 6.94 -13.68 -5.69
CA THR A 234 7.10 -14.73 -6.72
C THR A 234 6.47 -16.06 -6.34
N ASN A 235 6.22 -16.27 -5.04
CA ASN A 235 5.66 -17.52 -4.51
C ASN A 235 4.80 -17.30 -3.26
N ILE A 236 4.08 -18.33 -2.85
CA ILE A 236 3.13 -18.27 -1.73
C ILE A 236 3.80 -17.98 -0.39
N TRP A 237 5.02 -18.44 -0.17
CA TRP A 237 5.77 -18.19 1.08
C TRP A 237 6.18 -16.73 1.19
N GLN A 238 6.64 -16.13 0.09
CA GLN A 238 6.94 -14.70 0.02
C GLN A 238 5.68 -13.86 0.24
N ARG A 239 4.54 -14.24 -0.34
CA ARG A 239 3.26 -13.59 -0.08
C ARG A 239 2.89 -13.65 1.41
N ARG A 240 3.01 -14.82 2.03
CA ARG A 240 2.75 -14.99 3.47
C ARG A 240 3.70 -14.15 4.32
N LYS A 241 4.98 -14.09 3.95
CA LYS A 241 5.98 -13.25 4.62
C LYS A 241 5.58 -11.78 4.55
N TYR A 242 5.23 -11.28 3.37
CA TYR A 242 4.82 -9.88 3.20
C TYR A 242 3.59 -9.52 4.04
N GLN A 243 2.64 -10.46 4.12
CA GLN A 243 1.41 -10.25 4.87
C GLN A 243 1.61 -10.26 6.39
N ASN A 244 2.51 -11.10 6.92
CA ASN A 244 2.57 -11.40 8.35
C ASN A 244 3.84 -10.91 9.06
N SER A 245 4.97 -10.84 8.35
CA SER A 245 6.29 -10.66 8.97
C SER A 245 6.89 -9.28 8.75
N LEU A 246 6.28 -8.45 7.91
CA LEU A 246 6.68 -7.06 7.70
C LEU A 246 5.66 -6.15 8.38
N TYR A 247 6.14 -5.13 9.08
CA TYR A 247 5.28 -4.27 9.90
C TYR A 247 5.69 -2.80 9.87
N TYR A 248 4.72 -1.94 10.11
CA TYR A 248 4.95 -0.56 10.54
C TYR A 248 4.78 -0.43 12.05
N GLN A 249 5.54 0.48 12.64
CA GLN A 249 5.33 0.92 14.01
C GLN A 249 4.42 2.15 14.01
N ILE A 250 3.30 2.05 14.73
CA ILE A 250 2.32 3.12 14.91
C ILE A 250 2.12 3.30 16.42
N GLY A 251 2.55 4.46 16.94
CA GLY A 251 2.70 4.65 18.38
C GLY A 251 3.60 3.59 19.02
N LYS A 252 3.10 2.95 20.08
CA LYS A 252 3.79 1.88 20.82
C LYS A 252 3.62 0.47 20.22
N TYR A 253 2.82 0.31 19.16
CA TYR A 253 2.48 -1.00 18.61
C TYR A 253 3.00 -1.18 17.19
N THR A 254 3.20 -2.43 16.79
CA THR A 254 3.54 -2.80 15.42
C THR A 254 2.33 -3.40 14.72
N TYR A 255 2.24 -3.19 13.41
CA TYR A 255 1.12 -3.62 12.58
C TYR A 255 1.64 -4.20 11.26
N SER A 256 1.37 -5.47 11.01
CA SER A 256 1.51 -6.12 9.70
C SER A 256 0.30 -5.84 8.82
N LEU A 257 0.43 -6.03 7.50
CA LEU A 257 -0.71 -5.95 6.56
C LEU A 257 -1.88 -6.81 7.03
N GLN A 258 -1.59 -8.04 7.43
CA GLN A 258 -2.59 -8.98 7.94
C GLN A 258 -3.28 -8.42 9.19
N SER A 259 -2.54 -7.83 10.13
CA SER A 259 -3.10 -7.34 11.40
C SER A 259 -3.92 -6.08 11.20
N ILE A 260 -3.57 -5.25 10.22
CA ILE A 260 -4.38 -4.09 9.83
C ILE A 260 -5.68 -4.59 9.22
N PHE A 261 -5.60 -5.47 8.23
CA PHE A 261 -6.78 -5.93 7.50
C PHE A 261 -7.72 -6.77 8.37
N ASN A 262 -7.24 -7.88 8.91
CA ASN A 262 -8.07 -8.81 9.66
C ASN A 262 -8.29 -8.34 11.10
N GLY A 263 -7.27 -7.75 11.71
CA GLY A 263 -7.30 -7.33 13.11
C GLY A 263 -8.11 -6.05 13.28
N ILE A 264 -7.69 -4.99 12.60
CA ILE A 264 -8.34 -3.69 12.77
C ILE A 264 -9.59 -3.56 11.91
N LEU A 265 -9.46 -3.68 10.59
CA LEU A 265 -10.51 -3.29 9.64
C LEU A 265 -11.69 -4.29 9.57
N ARG A 266 -11.41 -5.58 9.75
CA ARG A 266 -12.43 -6.64 9.79
C ARG A 266 -12.92 -6.97 11.20
N GLY A 267 -12.58 -6.18 12.22
CA GLY A 267 -13.08 -6.40 13.58
C GLY A 267 -12.52 -7.66 14.24
N ASN A 268 -11.21 -7.86 14.15
CA ASN A 268 -10.46 -8.99 14.70
C ASN A 268 -10.91 -10.38 14.18
N LYS A 269 -11.50 -10.43 12.99
CA LYS A 269 -11.96 -11.69 12.39
C LYS A 269 -10.81 -12.49 11.80
N LYS A 270 -10.91 -13.81 11.92
CA LYS A 270 -10.00 -14.77 11.30
C LYS A 270 -9.98 -14.60 9.76
N GLY A 271 -8.78 -14.61 9.16
CA GLY A 271 -8.58 -14.68 7.72
C GLY A 271 -8.55 -16.12 7.19
N MET A 272 -8.58 -16.30 5.86
CA MET A 272 -8.62 -17.64 5.24
C MET A 272 -7.53 -18.61 5.70
N ASP A 273 -6.28 -18.14 5.73
CA ASP A 273 -5.10 -18.95 6.03
C ASP A 273 -4.71 -18.92 7.52
N MET A 274 -5.56 -18.33 8.36
CA MET A 274 -5.28 -18.19 9.78
C MET A 274 -5.83 -19.39 10.55
N LEU A 275 -5.30 -19.63 11.75
CA LEU A 275 -5.86 -20.59 12.69
C LEU A 275 -6.61 -19.89 13.83
N TRP A 276 -6.11 -18.73 14.24
CA TRP A 276 -6.61 -17.89 15.33
C TRP A 276 -6.93 -16.46 14.85
N GLU A 277 -7.59 -15.70 15.71
CA GLU A 277 -7.78 -14.26 15.53
C GLU A 277 -6.42 -13.52 15.52
N PRO A 278 -6.31 -12.37 14.82
CA PRO A 278 -5.09 -11.56 14.80
C PRO A 278 -4.63 -11.09 16.18
N PHE A 279 -5.56 -10.68 17.03
CA PHE A 279 -5.32 -10.14 18.36
C PHE A 279 -5.97 -11.02 19.43
N GLY A 280 -5.16 -11.47 20.39
CA GLY A 280 -5.64 -12.26 21.55
C GLY A 280 -6.38 -11.41 22.58
N ALA A 281 -6.89 -12.04 23.64
CA ALA A 281 -7.61 -11.34 24.72
C ALA A 281 -6.77 -10.26 25.42
N GLU A 282 -5.48 -10.51 25.61
CA GLU A 282 -4.54 -9.60 26.27
C GLU A 282 -3.86 -8.62 25.30
N ASP A 283 -4.18 -8.69 24.00
CA ASP A 283 -3.58 -7.78 23.02
C ASP A 283 -4.34 -6.46 23.01
N PRO A 284 -3.74 -5.35 23.48
CA PRO A 284 -4.43 -4.06 23.59
C PRO A 284 -4.83 -3.48 22.23
N ARG A 285 -4.25 -3.96 21.12
CA ARG A 285 -4.67 -3.53 19.77
C ARG A 285 -6.09 -3.95 19.44
N LYS A 286 -6.63 -4.96 20.13
CA LYS A 286 -8.01 -5.43 19.93
C LYS A 286 -9.02 -4.31 20.13
N GLU A 287 -8.79 -3.41 21.09
CA GLU A 287 -9.64 -2.23 21.37
C GLU A 287 -9.65 -1.19 20.23
N PHE A 288 -8.69 -1.25 19.30
CA PHE A 288 -8.65 -0.36 18.15
C PHE A 288 -9.40 -0.93 16.93
N SER A 289 -9.90 -2.16 17.04
CA SER A 289 -10.61 -2.81 15.93
C SER A 289 -11.93 -2.09 15.64
N ILE A 290 -12.28 -2.01 14.36
CA ILE A 290 -13.60 -1.54 13.94
C ILE A 290 -14.62 -2.57 14.41
N LYS A 291 -15.53 -2.15 15.28
CA LYS A 291 -16.58 -3.02 15.82
C LYS A 291 -17.35 -3.69 14.68
N ASP A 292 -17.52 -5.01 14.76
CA ASP A 292 -18.18 -5.89 13.78
C ASP A 292 -17.50 -5.96 12.38
N GLY A 293 -16.50 -5.12 12.13
CA GLY A 293 -15.79 -4.96 10.86
C GLY A 293 -16.58 -4.16 9.83
N GLU A 294 -15.89 -3.64 8.81
CA GLU A 294 -16.51 -2.89 7.72
C GLU A 294 -16.38 -3.64 6.38
N PRO A 295 -17.46 -4.19 5.79
CA PRO A 295 -17.36 -5.02 4.57
C PRO A 295 -16.83 -4.28 3.35
N LEU A 296 -17.02 -2.96 3.27
CA LEU A 296 -16.50 -2.14 2.18
C LEU A 296 -14.96 -2.14 2.10
N VAL A 297 -14.25 -2.54 3.16
CA VAL A 297 -12.77 -2.60 3.17
C VAL A 297 -12.22 -3.60 2.15
N HIS A 298 -12.98 -4.65 1.80
CA HIS A 298 -12.62 -5.59 0.71
C HIS A 298 -12.52 -4.92 -0.65
N PHE A 299 -13.17 -3.76 -0.81
CA PHE A 299 -13.17 -2.95 -2.02
C PHE A 299 -12.29 -1.71 -1.89
N ALA A 300 -11.66 -1.50 -0.74
CA ALA A 300 -10.79 -0.36 -0.47
C ALA A 300 -9.32 -0.77 -0.37
N ILE A 301 -9.05 -2.02 0.01
CA ILE A 301 -7.70 -2.57 0.15
C ILE A 301 -7.23 -3.23 -1.14
N ASN A 302 -5.99 -2.92 -1.53
CA ASN A 302 -5.29 -3.57 -2.63
C ASN A 302 -4.27 -4.60 -2.11
N ASN A 303 -4.43 -5.87 -2.48
CA ASN A 303 -3.52 -6.98 -2.14
C ASN A 303 -2.61 -7.39 -3.32
N CYS A 304 -2.50 -6.54 -4.35
CA CYS A 304 -1.65 -6.76 -5.53
C CYS A 304 -1.94 -8.05 -6.31
N ALA A 305 -3.22 -8.41 -6.38
CA ALA A 305 -3.76 -9.40 -7.31
C ALA A 305 -4.39 -8.69 -8.53
N GLN A 306 -4.51 -9.40 -9.65
CA GLN A 306 -5.08 -8.88 -10.89
C GLN A 306 -6.52 -8.34 -10.73
N SER A 307 -7.31 -8.95 -9.84
CA SER A 307 -8.69 -8.54 -9.54
C SER A 307 -8.79 -7.60 -8.34
N CYS A 308 -7.74 -6.84 -8.02
CA CYS A 308 -7.78 -5.92 -6.89
C CYS A 308 -8.57 -4.63 -7.20
N PRO A 309 -9.24 -4.05 -6.17
CA PRO A 309 -9.87 -2.75 -6.31
C PRO A 309 -8.87 -1.65 -6.70
N PRO A 310 -9.31 -0.62 -7.45
CA PRO A 310 -8.52 0.57 -7.71
C PRO A 310 -8.03 1.23 -6.41
N LEU A 311 -6.76 1.63 -6.38
CA LEU A 311 -6.20 2.41 -5.27
C LEU A 311 -6.82 3.81 -5.24
N LYS A 312 -7.25 4.25 -4.05
CA LYS A 312 -7.79 5.58 -3.77
C LYS A 312 -7.25 6.10 -2.45
N ALA A 313 -7.19 7.43 -2.31
CA ALA A 313 -6.99 8.09 -1.04
C ALA A 313 -8.35 8.24 -0.35
N TYR A 314 -8.42 7.93 0.95
CA TYR A 314 -9.64 7.96 1.73
C TYR A 314 -9.60 9.05 2.81
N SER A 315 -10.46 10.06 2.70
CA SER A 315 -10.55 11.15 3.69
C SER A 315 -11.37 10.72 4.90
N THR A 316 -11.06 11.22 6.09
CA THR A 316 -11.80 10.88 7.31
C THR A 316 -13.29 11.19 7.19
N GLU A 317 -13.62 12.34 6.58
CA GLU A 317 -14.98 12.86 6.46
C GLU A 317 -15.83 12.07 5.45
N LYS A 318 -15.19 11.48 4.44
CA LYS A 318 -15.87 10.87 3.29
C LYS A 318 -15.59 9.38 3.11
N VAL A 319 -14.78 8.77 3.96
CA VAL A 319 -14.28 7.39 3.84
C VAL A 319 -15.39 6.39 3.48
N PHE A 320 -16.54 6.45 4.14
CA PHE A 320 -17.67 5.56 3.85
C PHE A 320 -18.19 5.72 2.43
N ASN A 321 -18.44 6.96 2.00
CA ASN A 321 -18.96 7.22 0.65
C ASN A 321 -17.92 6.88 -0.41
N GLU A 322 -16.66 7.21 -0.18
CA GLU A 322 -15.55 6.91 -1.09
C GLU A 322 -15.34 5.39 -1.26
N MET A 323 -15.41 4.62 -0.17
CA MET A 323 -15.34 3.16 -0.23
C MET A 323 -16.59 2.57 -0.87
N LYS A 324 -17.78 3.10 -0.57
CA LYS A 324 -19.04 2.67 -1.18
C LYS A 324 -19.01 2.86 -2.70
N ASP A 325 -18.52 4.00 -3.17
CA ASP A 325 -18.38 4.27 -4.59
C ASP A 325 -17.31 3.39 -5.24
N ASN A 326 -16.22 3.07 -4.53
CA ASN A 326 -15.26 2.09 -5.04
C ASN A 326 -15.85 0.68 -5.16
N ALA A 327 -16.62 0.24 -4.16
CA ALA A 327 -17.31 -1.04 -4.16
C ALA A 327 -18.31 -1.13 -5.31
N ARG A 328 -19.11 -0.08 -5.56
CA ARG A 328 -20.05 -0.01 -6.69
C ARG A 328 -19.32 -0.20 -8.01
N ASN A 329 -18.23 0.54 -8.22
CA ASN A 329 -17.44 0.47 -9.44
C ASN A 329 -16.82 -0.93 -9.64
N CYS A 330 -16.37 -1.58 -8.56
CA CYS A 330 -15.83 -2.93 -8.63
C CYS A 330 -16.91 -3.95 -8.99
N ILE A 331 -18.05 -3.94 -8.28
CA ILE A 331 -19.13 -4.91 -8.48
C ILE A 331 -19.80 -4.76 -9.84
N GLN A 332 -19.80 -3.58 -10.45
CA GLN A 332 -20.25 -3.40 -11.83
C GLN A 332 -19.30 -4.01 -12.88
N SER A 333 -18.09 -4.44 -12.48
CA SER A 333 -17.17 -5.15 -13.37
C SER A 333 -17.52 -6.64 -13.44
N GLU A 334 -17.34 -7.23 -14.62
CA GLU A 334 -17.44 -8.68 -14.86
C GLU A 334 -16.45 -9.50 -14.02
N ASP A 335 -15.45 -8.85 -13.42
CA ASP A 335 -14.49 -9.48 -12.49
C ASP A 335 -15.10 -9.80 -11.12
N PHE A 336 -16.21 -9.16 -10.76
CA PHE A 336 -16.82 -9.25 -9.43
C PHE A 336 -18.23 -9.86 -9.44
N LEU A 337 -19.03 -9.54 -10.46
CA LEU A 337 -20.40 -10.02 -10.58
C LEU A 337 -20.75 -10.24 -12.05
N GLN A 338 -21.21 -11.44 -12.37
CA GLN A 338 -21.81 -11.76 -13.67
C GLN A 338 -23.19 -12.36 -13.46
N ILE A 339 -24.17 -11.92 -14.23
CA ILE A 339 -25.57 -12.36 -14.11
C ILE A 339 -26.01 -12.95 -15.45
N ASP A 340 -26.24 -14.27 -15.49
CA ASP A 340 -26.83 -14.96 -16.63
C ASP A 340 -28.28 -15.32 -16.31
N ARG A 341 -29.22 -14.44 -16.71
CA ARG A 341 -30.66 -14.65 -16.53
C ARG A 341 -31.18 -15.91 -17.23
N LYS A 342 -30.60 -16.28 -18.38
CA LYS A 342 -31.07 -17.44 -19.17
C LYS A 342 -30.73 -18.74 -18.47
N LYS A 343 -29.51 -18.84 -17.92
CA LYS A 343 -29.05 -20.00 -17.15
C LYS A 343 -29.43 -19.95 -15.68
N LYS A 344 -30.03 -18.83 -15.23
CA LYS A 344 -30.34 -18.59 -13.82
C LYS A 344 -29.07 -18.71 -12.95
N LEU A 345 -27.99 -18.09 -13.39
CA LEU A 345 -26.67 -18.18 -12.75
C LEU A 345 -26.20 -16.80 -12.30
N ILE A 346 -25.80 -16.70 -11.04
CA ILE A 346 -25.10 -15.54 -10.47
C ILE A 346 -23.67 -15.98 -10.18
N ALA A 347 -22.69 -15.41 -10.88
CA ALA A 347 -21.29 -15.68 -10.65
C ALA A 347 -20.65 -14.53 -9.86
N LEU A 348 -20.12 -14.83 -8.68
CA LEU A 348 -19.53 -13.86 -7.76
C LEU A 348 -18.00 -13.98 -7.70
N ALA A 349 -17.30 -12.89 -7.44
CA ALA A 349 -15.88 -12.96 -7.08
C ALA A 349 -15.67 -13.88 -5.86
N ARG A 350 -14.55 -14.61 -5.85
CA ARG A 350 -14.20 -15.53 -4.75
C ARG A 350 -14.06 -14.84 -3.41
N LEU A 351 -13.86 -13.53 -3.37
CA LEU A 351 -13.87 -12.77 -2.12
C LEU A 351 -15.15 -13.01 -1.31
N PHE A 352 -16.31 -13.11 -1.96
CA PHE A 352 -17.60 -13.36 -1.31
C PHE A 352 -17.69 -14.78 -0.74
N LYS A 353 -16.89 -15.73 -1.26
CA LYS A 353 -16.74 -17.07 -0.67
C LYS A 353 -15.81 -17.04 0.54
N TRP A 354 -14.67 -16.39 0.36
CA TRP A 354 -13.57 -16.39 1.32
C TRP A 354 -13.87 -15.57 2.58
N TYR A 355 -14.66 -14.52 2.42
CA TYR A 355 -15.03 -13.56 3.45
C TYR A 355 -16.54 -13.46 3.61
N ALA A 356 -17.28 -14.55 3.35
CA ALA A 356 -18.75 -14.60 3.44
C ALA A 356 -19.28 -14.04 4.78
N TRP A 357 -18.52 -14.24 5.87
CA TRP A 357 -18.88 -13.75 7.20
C TRP A 357 -18.89 -12.23 7.36
N ASP A 358 -18.27 -11.51 6.44
CA ASP A 358 -18.31 -10.05 6.43
C ASP A 358 -19.57 -9.54 5.71
N PHE A 359 -20.25 -10.39 4.94
CA PHE A 359 -21.39 -10.01 4.11
C PHE A 359 -22.73 -10.58 4.60
N GLY A 360 -22.77 -11.15 5.82
CA GLY A 360 -24.00 -11.60 6.47
C GLY A 360 -24.17 -13.11 6.66
N ASN A 361 -23.17 -13.93 6.29
CA ASN A 361 -23.08 -15.38 6.59
C ASN A 361 -23.92 -16.34 5.73
N SER A 362 -24.82 -15.85 4.87
CA SER A 362 -25.52 -16.68 3.88
C SER A 362 -25.34 -16.16 2.45
N GLN A 363 -25.71 -16.98 1.46
CA GLN A 363 -25.69 -16.57 0.06
C GLN A 363 -26.72 -15.47 -0.21
N GLU A 364 -27.85 -15.55 0.49
CA GLU A 364 -28.95 -14.61 0.45
C GLU A 364 -28.53 -13.26 1.03
N ASP A 365 -27.83 -13.27 2.16
CA ASP A 365 -27.31 -12.04 2.78
C ASP A 365 -26.26 -11.37 1.91
N ILE A 366 -25.40 -12.14 1.23
CA ILE A 366 -24.44 -11.60 0.26
C ILE A 366 -25.17 -10.89 -0.88
N ILE A 367 -26.20 -11.53 -1.46
CA ILE A 367 -26.99 -10.91 -2.53
C ILE A 367 -27.68 -9.65 -2.03
N GLN A 368 -28.29 -9.70 -0.85
CA GLN A 368 -28.96 -8.56 -0.23
C GLN A 368 -27.98 -7.40 -0.01
N TRP A 369 -26.78 -7.69 0.53
CA TRP A 369 -25.73 -6.70 0.73
C TRP A 369 -25.29 -6.05 -0.59
N ILE A 370 -25.12 -6.85 -1.67
CA ILE A 370 -24.80 -6.33 -3.00
C ILE A 370 -25.92 -5.41 -3.50
N CYS A 371 -27.17 -5.81 -3.34
CA CYS A 371 -28.31 -5.00 -3.75
C CYS A 371 -28.41 -3.68 -2.98
N ASP A 372 -28.13 -3.68 -1.67
CA ASP A 372 -28.18 -2.49 -0.82
C ASP A 372 -27.05 -1.48 -1.12
N LEU A 373 -25.98 -1.97 -1.75
CA LEU A 373 -24.90 -1.10 -2.23
C LEU A 373 -25.39 -0.16 -3.35
N PHE A 374 -26.29 -0.63 -4.20
CA PHE A 374 -26.74 0.09 -5.40
C PHE A 374 -28.05 0.88 -5.19
N PRO A 375 -28.21 2.05 -5.83
CA PRO A 375 -29.50 2.73 -5.91
C PRO A 375 -30.55 1.87 -6.67
N ASP A 376 -31.82 2.00 -6.31
CA ASP A 376 -32.94 1.20 -6.87
C ASP A 376 -33.12 1.30 -8.39
N LYS A 377 -32.60 2.37 -8.99
CA LYS A 377 -32.75 2.63 -10.43
C LYS A 377 -31.77 1.85 -11.30
N LEU A 378 -30.74 1.23 -10.71
CA LEU A 378 -29.70 0.55 -11.48
C LEU A 378 -30.20 -0.80 -12.03
N GLU A 379 -30.01 -1.04 -13.34
CA GLU A 379 -30.43 -2.27 -14.02
C GLU A 379 -29.80 -3.53 -13.41
N CYS A 380 -28.52 -3.46 -13.03
CA CYS A 380 -27.84 -4.56 -12.35
C CYS A 380 -28.55 -4.96 -11.04
N LYS A 381 -28.98 -3.98 -10.24
CA LYS A 381 -29.73 -4.23 -9.00
C LYS A 381 -31.08 -4.86 -9.29
N LYS A 382 -31.82 -4.31 -10.26
CA LYS A 382 -33.12 -4.89 -10.68
C LYS A 382 -32.95 -6.33 -11.13
N SER A 383 -31.95 -6.60 -11.96
CA SER A 383 -31.65 -7.95 -12.44
C SER A 383 -31.31 -8.94 -11.34
N LEU A 384 -30.50 -8.51 -10.38
CA LEU A 384 -30.13 -9.35 -9.26
C LEU A 384 -31.35 -9.58 -8.35
N MET A 385 -32.14 -8.54 -8.07
CA MET A 385 -33.35 -8.63 -7.25
C MET A 385 -34.46 -9.48 -7.89
N ASP A 386 -34.70 -9.35 -9.20
CA ASP A 386 -35.67 -10.17 -9.93
C ASP A 386 -35.33 -11.65 -9.73
N MET A 387 -34.08 -12.03 -10.00
CA MET A 387 -33.61 -13.41 -9.83
C MET A 387 -33.64 -13.87 -8.38
N PHE A 388 -33.28 -12.99 -7.44
CA PHE A 388 -33.29 -13.28 -6.02
C PHE A 388 -34.70 -13.57 -5.49
N LEU A 389 -35.68 -12.74 -5.87
CA LEU A 389 -37.08 -12.89 -5.47
C LEU A 389 -37.77 -14.08 -6.14
N ASP A 390 -37.40 -14.40 -7.38
CA ASP A 390 -37.89 -15.59 -8.08
C ASP A 390 -37.44 -16.91 -7.41
N GLY A 391 -36.38 -16.86 -6.59
CA GLY A 391 -35.86 -18.01 -5.84
C GLY A 391 -35.26 -19.13 -6.70
N GLN A 392 -35.22 -18.95 -8.02
CA GLN A 392 -34.68 -19.91 -8.97
C GLN A 392 -33.37 -19.40 -9.55
N TYR A 393 -32.29 -19.59 -8.81
CA TYR A 393 -30.94 -19.29 -9.27
C TYR A 393 -29.91 -20.24 -8.66
N SER A 394 -28.73 -20.28 -9.26
CA SER A 394 -27.55 -20.95 -8.72
C SER A 394 -26.42 -19.93 -8.55
N ILE A 395 -25.62 -20.09 -7.50
CA ILE A 395 -24.42 -19.28 -7.28
C ILE A 395 -23.19 -20.07 -7.68
N SER A 396 -22.34 -19.44 -8.48
CA SER A 396 -20.98 -19.91 -8.75
C SER A 396 -19.97 -18.84 -8.35
N TYR A 397 -18.69 -19.22 -8.29
CA TYR A 397 -17.62 -18.29 -8.00
C TYR A 397 -16.64 -18.22 -9.16
N LEU A 398 -16.32 -16.99 -9.59
CA LEU A 398 -15.42 -16.72 -10.70
C LEU A 398 -14.02 -17.31 -10.45
N SER A 399 -13.38 -17.81 -11.51
CA SER A 399 -11.99 -18.27 -11.42
C SER A 399 -11.08 -17.07 -11.17
N THR A 400 -10.37 -17.06 -10.04
CA THR A 400 -9.34 -16.05 -9.79
C THR A 400 -8.11 -16.42 -10.61
N ASN A 401 -7.74 -15.59 -11.58
CA ASN A 401 -6.39 -15.61 -12.11
C ASN A 401 -5.47 -15.13 -10.97
N SER A 402 -4.75 -16.07 -10.36
CA SER A 402 -3.79 -15.77 -9.28
C SER A 402 -2.50 -15.12 -9.78
N GLU A 403 -2.48 -14.69 -11.04
CA GLU A 403 -1.36 -13.97 -11.63
C GLU A 403 -1.33 -12.55 -11.04
N THR A 404 -0.17 -12.16 -10.53
CA THR A 404 0.09 -10.81 -10.00
C THR A 404 -0.24 -9.75 -11.05
N ASN A 405 -0.60 -8.54 -10.61
CA ASN A 405 -0.56 -7.35 -11.48
C ASN A 405 0.80 -7.33 -12.21
N LEU A 406 0.79 -7.62 -13.51
CA LEU A 406 2.00 -7.78 -14.31
C LEU A 406 2.78 -6.47 -14.33
N ILE A 407 4.11 -6.57 -14.26
CA ILE A 407 5.01 -5.48 -14.64
C ILE A 407 4.75 -5.21 -16.12
N HIS A 408 3.95 -4.18 -16.44
CA HIS A 408 3.81 -3.71 -17.80
C HIS A 408 5.04 -2.85 -18.09
N GLY A 409 6.08 -3.46 -18.67
CA GLY A 409 7.13 -2.70 -19.32
C GLY A 409 6.51 -1.89 -20.45
N ARG A 410 6.83 -0.60 -20.53
CA ARG A 410 6.45 0.28 -21.65
C ARG A 410 6.85 -0.39 -22.97
N ASN A 411 5.88 -0.92 -23.71
CA ASN A 411 6.01 -1.01 -25.15
C ASN A 411 5.64 0.37 -25.69
N ASN A 412 6.66 1.22 -25.87
CA ASN A 412 6.52 2.48 -26.58
C ASN A 412 5.97 2.21 -27.99
N LYS A 413 4.85 2.84 -28.32
CA LYS A 413 4.55 3.27 -29.69
C LYS A 413 4.35 4.77 -29.67
#